data_AF-A0AAW2RAZ3-F1
#
_entry.id   AF-A0AAW2RAZ3-F1
#
_cell.length_a   1.000
_cell.length_b   1.000
_cell.length_c   1.000
_cell.angle_alpha   90.00
_cell.angle_beta   90.00
_cell.angle_gamma   90.00
#
_symmetry.space_group_name_H-M   'P 1'
#
loop_
_entity.id
_entity.type
_entity.pdbx_description
1 polymer ?
#
loop_
_entity_poly.entity_id
_entity_poly.type
_entity_poly.pdbx_seq_one_letter_code
_entity_poly.pdbx_strand_id
1 'polypeptide(L)'
;MGRAFVYVIVGGGVAAGYAAHEFVKRGVSQGELCIISEEPVAPYERPALSKGYLLPEAPARLPSFHCCVGTNEERLAPKWYKEHGIELILGTRVKSADVRRKTLLTATGETISYKYLIVATGARALKLEEFGVNGSDAANVCYLRDLADADRLVNVMQSCTGGNAVVIGGGYIGMECAASLVINKLNVTMVFPEAHCMARLFTPKIASYYEEFYQSKGVQFIKGTVLTSFDFNADGKVTAVNLRDGNKLPADMVVIGIGIRPNTSLFEGQLTMEKGGIKVNGKMQSSNSSVYAIGDVAAFPVKVVGETRRLEHVDSARKSARHAVAAIKEPEKTGRGICLVGERKLPLQPTEVGGGSGIILEKPLYAWHAAAGVIVAASVAAFAYWYGRRRRRW
;
A
#
# COMPACT_ATOMS: atom_id res chain seq x y z
N MET A 1 33.49 5.25 -9.40
CA MET A 1 33.73 4.12 -8.45
C MET A 1 32.44 3.35 -8.32
N GLY A 2 32.46 2.03 -8.53
CA GLY A 2 31.28 1.19 -8.40
C GLY A 2 31.31 0.39 -7.10
N ARG A 3 30.15 0.14 -6.50
CA ARG A 3 30.01 -0.69 -5.30
C ARG A 3 29.33 -2.00 -5.65
N ALA A 4 29.55 -3.02 -4.83
CA ALA A 4 29.02 -4.35 -5.07
C ALA A 4 28.42 -4.93 -3.80
N PHE A 5 27.24 -5.52 -3.91
CA PHE A 5 26.57 -6.23 -2.82
C PHE A 5 26.11 -7.60 -3.30
N VAL A 6 25.97 -8.55 -2.37
CA VAL A 6 25.38 -9.84 -2.70
C VAL A 6 23.88 -9.66 -2.97
N TYR A 7 23.21 -8.89 -2.13
CA TYR A 7 21.78 -8.64 -2.19
C TYR A 7 21.52 -7.14 -2.28
N VAL A 8 20.75 -6.72 -3.28
CA VAL A 8 20.24 -5.35 -3.38
C VAL A 8 18.72 -5.37 -3.38
N ILE A 9 18.11 -4.58 -2.51
CA ILE A 9 16.67 -4.29 -2.54
C ILE A 9 16.50 -2.88 -3.10
N VAL A 10 15.73 -2.74 -4.18
CA VAL A 10 15.36 -1.42 -4.73
C VAL A 10 13.95 -1.05 -4.30
N GLY A 11 13.82 0.06 -3.58
CA GLY A 11 12.63 0.49 -2.86
C GLY A 11 12.79 0.31 -1.35
N GLY A 12 12.39 1.33 -0.57
CA GLY A 12 12.47 1.34 0.90
C GLY A 12 11.11 1.20 1.60
N GLY A 13 10.13 0.55 0.97
CA GLY A 13 8.78 0.40 1.54
C GLY A 13 8.62 -0.81 2.48
N VAL A 14 7.37 -1.14 2.82
CA VAL A 14 7.01 -2.28 3.70
C VAL A 14 7.69 -3.57 3.25
N ALA A 15 7.61 -3.91 1.96
CA ALA A 15 8.21 -5.14 1.44
C ALA A 15 9.73 -5.19 1.67
N ALA A 16 10.43 -4.06 1.59
CA ALA A 16 11.87 -3.98 1.82
C ALA A 16 12.24 -4.15 3.29
N GLY A 17 11.52 -3.49 4.21
CA GLY A 17 11.73 -3.65 5.65
C GLY A 17 11.53 -5.10 6.10
N TYR A 18 10.46 -5.75 5.63
CA TYR A 18 10.21 -7.16 5.95
C TYR A 18 11.20 -8.12 5.28
N ALA A 19 11.72 -7.80 4.09
CA ALA A 19 12.78 -8.58 3.45
C ALA A 19 14.11 -8.47 4.23
N ALA A 20 14.47 -7.26 4.66
CA ALA A 20 15.67 -7.02 5.47
C ALA A 20 15.61 -7.80 6.79
N HIS A 21 14.46 -7.76 7.46
CA HIS A 21 14.24 -8.54 8.68
C HIS A 21 14.37 -10.05 8.44
N GLU A 22 13.82 -10.57 7.35
CA GLU A 22 13.96 -11.99 7.00
C GLU A 22 15.41 -12.38 6.66
N PHE A 23 16.16 -11.50 5.99
CA PHE A 23 17.58 -11.74 5.71
C PHE A 23 18.39 -11.90 7.01
N VAL A 24 18.14 -11.03 8.00
CA VAL A 24 18.77 -11.14 9.33
C VAL A 24 18.38 -12.44 10.01
N LYS A 25 17.09 -12.81 10.03
CA LYS A 25 16.63 -14.10 10.60
C LYS A 25 17.30 -15.32 9.96
N ARG A 26 17.75 -15.20 8.71
CA ARG A 26 18.41 -16.26 7.94
C ARG A 26 19.93 -16.11 7.86
N GLY A 27 20.53 -15.28 8.72
CA GLY A 27 21.98 -15.12 8.80
C GLY A 27 22.58 -14.51 7.53
N VAL A 28 22.13 -13.31 7.15
CA VAL A 28 22.88 -12.48 6.20
C VAL A 28 24.16 -11.97 6.87
N SER A 29 25.28 -11.96 6.15
CA SER A 29 26.54 -11.45 6.68
C SER A 29 26.56 -9.92 6.59
N GLN A 30 27.30 -9.27 7.49
CA GLN A 30 27.48 -7.82 7.45
C GLN A 30 28.07 -7.38 6.10
N GLY A 31 27.55 -6.30 5.53
CA GLY A 31 27.99 -5.76 4.24
C GLY A 31 27.42 -6.46 3.00
N GLU A 32 26.66 -7.56 3.15
CA GLU A 32 26.10 -8.28 1.99
C GLU A 32 24.82 -7.65 1.43
N LEU A 33 24.05 -6.94 2.26
CA LEU A 33 22.73 -6.41 1.91
C LEU A 33 22.74 -4.89 1.83
N CYS A 34 22.24 -4.37 0.71
CA CYS A 34 21.96 -2.96 0.49
C CYS A 34 20.47 -2.75 0.18
N ILE A 35 19.90 -1.68 0.73
CA ILE A 35 18.57 -1.17 0.41
C ILE A 35 18.73 0.24 -0.16
N ILE A 36 18.20 0.46 -1.36
CA ILE A 36 18.22 1.76 -2.01
C ILE A 36 16.79 2.31 -2.00
N SER A 37 16.58 3.45 -1.34
CA SER A 37 15.29 4.09 -1.20
C SER A 37 15.35 5.52 -1.70
N GLU A 38 14.34 5.90 -2.48
CA GLU A 38 14.12 7.30 -2.81
C GLU A 38 13.64 8.11 -1.59
N GLU A 39 12.84 7.51 -0.71
CA GLU A 39 12.40 8.19 0.51
C GLU A 39 13.60 8.41 1.46
N PRO A 40 13.69 9.54 2.16
CA PRO A 40 14.82 9.89 3.03
C PRO A 40 14.76 9.23 4.42
N VAL A 41 13.93 8.20 4.60
CA VAL A 41 13.71 7.52 5.88
C VAL A 41 13.76 6.00 5.73
N ALA A 42 14.02 5.30 6.84
CA ALA A 42 13.96 3.85 6.88
C ALA A 42 12.53 3.30 6.65
N PRO A 43 12.38 2.05 6.18
CA PRO A 43 11.08 1.42 5.94
C PRO A 43 10.09 1.55 7.09
N TYR A 44 8.82 1.80 6.76
CA TYR A 44 7.75 2.05 7.72
C TYR A 44 6.41 1.45 7.29
N GLU A 45 5.51 1.30 8.26
CA GLU A 45 4.15 0.80 8.08
C GLU A 45 3.28 1.85 7.37
N ARG A 46 3.33 1.84 6.03
CA ARG A 46 2.58 2.77 5.17
C ARG A 46 1.08 2.93 5.51
N PRO A 47 0.34 1.90 5.99
CA PRO A 47 -1.05 2.09 6.41
C PRO A 47 -1.29 3.10 7.54
N ALA A 48 -0.25 3.51 8.27
CA ALA A 48 -0.36 4.54 9.30
C ALA A 48 -0.67 5.94 8.71
N LEU A 49 -0.26 6.19 7.46
CA LEU A 49 -0.29 7.52 6.83
C LEU A 49 -1.70 8.06 6.60
N SER A 50 -2.70 7.20 6.37
CA SER A 50 -4.12 7.57 6.21
C SER A 50 -4.93 7.42 7.50
N LYS A 51 -4.28 7.05 8.61
CA LYS A 51 -4.91 6.72 9.89
C LYS A 51 -4.31 7.57 11.01
N GLY A 52 -3.48 6.95 11.86
CA GLY A 52 -2.87 7.60 13.01
C GLY A 52 -2.08 8.85 12.66
N TYR A 53 -1.51 8.94 11.46
CA TYR A 53 -0.74 10.12 11.03
C TYR A 53 -1.58 11.39 10.89
N LEU A 54 -2.86 11.25 10.50
CA LEU A 54 -3.77 12.35 10.20
C LEU A 54 -4.66 12.74 11.40
N LEU A 55 -4.49 12.11 12.56
CA LEU A 55 -5.27 12.45 13.75
C LEU A 55 -4.89 13.84 14.29
N PRO A 56 -5.85 14.66 14.76
CA PRO A 56 -5.55 15.96 15.35
C PRO A 56 -4.85 15.84 16.70
N GLU A 57 -5.09 14.75 17.43
CA GLU A 57 -4.54 14.51 18.77
C GLU A 57 -3.66 13.26 18.78
N ALA A 58 -2.47 13.40 19.38
CA ALA A 58 -1.46 12.35 19.49
C ALA A 58 -1.19 11.62 18.15
N PRO A 59 -0.89 12.35 17.05
CA PRO A 59 -0.70 11.73 15.76
C PRO A 59 0.53 10.80 15.76
N ALA A 60 0.43 9.71 15.00
CA ALA A 60 1.56 8.81 14.79
C ALA A 60 2.67 9.55 14.01
N ARG A 61 3.91 9.46 14.52
CA ARG A 61 5.10 10.03 13.88
C ARG A 61 6.23 9.01 13.90
N LEU A 62 7.11 9.04 12.90
CA LEU A 62 8.34 8.28 13.00
C LEU A 62 9.14 8.74 14.24
N PRO A 63 9.78 7.84 14.98
CA PRO A 63 10.06 6.45 14.62
C PRO A 63 8.99 5.43 15.08
N SER A 64 7.79 5.81 15.54
CA SER A 64 6.87 4.89 16.22
C SER A 64 6.32 3.77 15.33
N PHE A 65 6.24 4.00 14.01
CA PHE A 65 5.66 3.06 13.04
C PHE A 65 6.65 2.60 11.96
N HIS A 66 7.96 2.63 12.24
CA HIS A 66 8.89 1.86 11.40
C HIS A 66 8.49 0.37 11.38
N CYS A 67 8.68 -0.31 10.26
CA CYS A 67 8.47 -1.76 10.20
C CYS A 67 9.33 -2.43 11.29
N CYS A 68 8.95 -3.54 11.89
CA CYS A 68 7.79 -4.40 11.62
C CYS A 68 6.69 -4.30 12.70
N VAL A 69 6.54 -3.13 13.35
CA VAL A 69 5.59 -2.99 14.47
C VAL A 69 4.14 -3.26 14.06
N GLY A 70 3.81 -3.14 12.77
CA GLY A 70 2.49 -3.45 12.24
C GLY A 70 2.13 -4.95 12.29
N THR A 71 3.08 -5.82 12.64
CA THR A 71 2.86 -7.24 12.97
C THR A 71 3.30 -7.59 14.39
N ASN A 72 3.43 -6.59 15.27
CA ASN A 72 3.94 -6.74 16.65
C ASN A 72 5.33 -7.39 16.72
N GLU A 73 6.16 -7.17 15.71
CA GLU A 73 7.55 -7.57 15.70
C GLU A 73 8.45 -6.38 16.08
N GLU A 74 9.76 -6.64 16.18
CA GLU A 74 10.75 -5.62 16.48
C GLU A 74 10.65 -4.43 15.50
N ARG A 75 10.88 -3.24 16.05
CA ARG A 75 10.97 -2.00 15.29
C ARG A 75 12.37 -1.84 14.69
N LEU A 76 12.43 -1.86 13.37
CA LEU A 76 13.61 -1.66 12.54
C LEU A 76 13.83 -0.16 12.31
N ALA A 77 14.25 0.56 13.34
CA ALA A 77 14.70 1.95 13.21
C ALA A 77 16.07 2.03 12.49
N PRO A 78 16.52 3.20 12.00
CA PRO A 78 17.81 3.31 11.28
C PRO A 78 19.02 2.66 11.98
N LYS A 79 19.07 2.72 13.32
CA LYS A 79 20.11 2.08 14.14
C LYS A 79 20.17 0.56 13.93
N TRP A 80 19.01 -0.10 13.82
CA TRP A 80 18.90 -1.55 13.65
C TRP A 80 19.59 -2.01 12.36
N TYR A 81 19.44 -1.28 11.25
CA TYR A 81 20.11 -1.60 9.98
C TYR A 81 21.64 -1.52 10.12
N LYS A 82 22.13 -0.46 10.78
CA LYS A 82 23.57 -0.26 11.03
C LYS A 82 24.16 -1.39 11.90
N GLU A 83 23.47 -1.78 12.96
CA GLU A 83 23.90 -2.86 13.87
C GLU A 83 24.00 -4.23 13.15
N HIS A 84 23.15 -4.47 12.15
CA HIS A 84 23.18 -5.67 11.32
C HIS A 84 24.08 -5.56 10.08
N GLY A 85 24.83 -4.46 9.94
CA GLY A 85 25.70 -4.23 8.78
C GLY A 85 24.93 -4.15 7.45
N ILE A 86 23.66 -3.75 7.50
CA ILE A 86 22.82 -3.52 6.32
C ILE A 86 23.00 -2.08 5.90
N GLU A 87 23.33 -1.89 4.63
CA GLU A 87 23.44 -0.57 4.09
C GLU A 87 22.11 0.00 3.63
N LEU A 88 21.80 1.20 4.11
CA LEU A 88 20.56 1.90 3.81
C LEU A 88 20.90 3.20 3.06
N ILE A 89 20.81 3.17 1.74
CA ILE A 89 21.03 4.32 0.85
C ILE A 89 19.69 5.05 0.68
N LEU A 90 19.47 6.08 1.49
CA LEU A 90 18.24 6.87 1.54
C LEU A 90 18.29 8.10 0.63
N GLY A 91 17.13 8.70 0.33
CA GLY A 91 17.07 9.93 -0.47
C GLY A 91 17.60 9.76 -1.90
N THR A 92 17.70 8.51 -2.38
CA THR A 92 18.44 8.16 -3.60
C THR A 92 17.55 7.37 -4.55
N ARG A 93 17.16 8.03 -5.64
CA ARG A 93 16.42 7.39 -6.74
C ARG A 93 17.37 6.55 -7.61
N VAL A 94 16.94 5.35 -7.98
CA VAL A 94 17.57 4.57 -9.07
C VAL A 94 17.06 5.10 -10.41
N LYS A 95 17.95 5.61 -11.26
CA LYS A 95 17.62 6.19 -12.58
C LYS A 95 17.51 5.13 -13.67
N SER A 96 18.36 4.12 -13.64
CA SER A 96 18.31 3.01 -14.60
C SER A 96 18.78 1.70 -13.97
N ALA A 97 18.32 0.60 -14.55
CA ALA A 97 18.73 -0.75 -14.21
C ALA A 97 19.15 -1.47 -15.48
N ASP A 98 20.26 -2.20 -15.44
CA ASP A 98 20.67 -3.16 -16.47
C ASP A 98 20.64 -4.56 -15.83
N VAL A 99 19.57 -5.30 -16.12
CA VAL A 99 19.33 -6.64 -15.57
C VAL A 99 20.38 -7.63 -16.05
N ARG A 100 20.87 -7.48 -17.28
CA ARG A 100 21.88 -8.38 -17.88
C ARG A 100 23.24 -8.16 -17.25
N ARG A 101 23.65 -6.90 -17.07
CA ARG A 101 24.92 -6.53 -16.42
C ARG A 101 24.85 -6.55 -14.90
N LYS A 102 23.65 -6.71 -14.33
CA LYS A 102 23.38 -6.73 -12.90
C LYS A 102 23.82 -5.46 -12.18
N THR A 103 23.47 -4.31 -12.75
CA THR A 103 23.85 -2.99 -12.25
C THR A 103 22.67 -2.04 -12.17
N LEU A 104 22.68 -1.19 -11.14
CA LEU A 104 21.78 -0.06 -10.96
C LEU A 104 22.58 1.24 -11.01
N LEU A 105 22.08 2.25 -11.72
CA LEU A 105 22.63 3.59 -11.73
C LEU A 105 21.75 4.50 -10.88
N THR A 106 22.32 5.10 -9.83
CA THR A 106 21.60 6.03 -8.95
C THR A 106 21.53 7.43 -9.56
N ALA A 107 20.67 8.27 -9.00
CA ALA A 107 20.53 9.65 -9.41
C ALA A 107 21.78 10.49 -9.18
N THR A 108 22.62 10.10 -8.22
CA THR A 108 23.90 10.71 -7.88
C THR A 108 25.06 10.26 -8.79
N GLY A 109 24.80 9.38 -9.77
CA GLY A 109 25.80 8.88 -10.72
C GLY A 109 26.57 7.65 -10.24
N GLU A 110 26.22 7.11 -9.06
CA GLU A 110 26.84 5.92 -8.53
C GLU A 110 26.30 4.66 -9.22
N THR A 111 27.20 3.73 -9.55
CA THR A 111 26.83 2.42 -10.10
C THR A 111 26.95 1.35 -9.01
N ILE A 112 25.86 0.65 -8.74
CA ILE A 112 25.77 -0.42 -7.73
C ILE A 112 25.51 -1.75 -8.45
N SER A 113 26.41 -2.70 -8.27
CA SER A 113 26.30 -4.05 -8.82
C SER A 113 25.76 -5.05 -7.79
N TYR A 114 25.10 -6.11 -8.26
CA TYR A 114 24.47 -7.09 -7.40
C TYR A 114 24.64 -8.54 -7.86
N LYS A 115 24.64 -9.50 -6.92
CA LYS A 115 24.42 -10.92 -7.26
C LYS A 115 22.94 -11.21 -7.43
N TYR A 116 22.10 -10.73 -6.50
CA TYR A 116 20.65 -10.82 -6.53
C TYR A 116 20.00 -9.45 -6.32
N LEU A 117 18.96 -9.17 -7.11
CA LEU A 117 18.12 -7.97 -6.97
C LEU A 117 16.72 -8.36 -6.52
N ILE A 118 16.20 -7.64 -5.54
CA ILE A 118 14.79 -7.69 -5.13
C ILE A 118 14.14 -6.35 -5.49
N VAL A 119 13.20 -6.38 -6.43
CA VAL A 119 12.40 -5.23 -6.84
C VAL A 119 11.24 -5.06 -5.86
N ALA A 120 11.33 -4.04 -5.02
CA ALA A 120 10.36 -3.67 -3.99
C ALA A 120 9.89 -2.21 -4.17
N THR A 121 9.86 -1.73 -5.41
CA THR A 121 9.57 -0.33 -5.80
C THR A 121 8.10 0.08 -5.59
N GLY A 122 7.23 -0.88 -5.27
CA GLY A 122 5.83 -0.64 -4.96
C GLY A 122 5.06 0.01 -6.11
N ALA A 123 4.36 1.09 -5.81
CA ALA A 123 3.46 1.76 -6.74
C ALA A 123 3.40 3.25 -6.41
N ARG A 124 3.06 4.07 -7.40
CA ARG A 124 2.79 5.50 -7.25
C ARG A 124 1.30 5.78 -7.37
N ALA A 125 0.82 6.87 -6.75
CA ALA A 125 -0.52 7.36 -7.02
C ALA A 125 -0.69 7.73 -8.50
N LEU A 126 -1.85 7.44 -9.08
CA LEU A 126 -2.25 7.96 -10.38
C LEU A 126 -2.44 9.48 -10.28
N LYS A 127 -1.93 10.21 -11.27
CA LYS A 127 -2.00 11.67 -11.33
C LYS A 127 -3.13 12.15 -12.24
N LEU A 128 -3.67 13.34 -12.01
CA LEU A 128 -4.84 13.82 -12.75
C LEU A 128 -4.52 14.14 -14.21
N GLU A 129 -3.28 14.51 -14.50
CA GLU A 129 -2.79 14.76 -15.85
C GLU A 129 -2.92 13.51 -16.74
N GLU A 130 -2.84 12.31 -16.13
CA GLU A 130 -3.03 11.04 -16.84
C GLU A 130 -4.47 10.85 -17.34
N PHE A 131 -5.40 11.69 -16.88
CA PHE A 131 -6.79 11.75 -17.27
C PHE A 131 -7.14 13.09 -17.96
N GLY A 132 -6.14 13.90 -18.31
CA GLY A 132 -6.32 15.20 -18.98
C GLY A 132 -6.85 16.31 -18.08
N VAL A 133 -6.76 16.17 -16.76
CA VAL A 133 -7.19 17.19 -15.79
C VAL A 133 -5.95 17.87 -15.21
N ASN A 134 -5.83 19.17 -15.44
CA ASN A 134 -4.73 19.99 -14.93
C ASN A 134 -4.95 20.41 -13.47
N GLY A 135 -3.88 20.71 -12.75
CA GLY A 135 -3.92 21.27 -11.39
C GLY A 135 -3.53 20.32 -10.27
N SER A 136 -2.89 19.17 -10.55
CA SER A 136 -2.39 18.29 -9.48
C SER A 136 -1.28 18.91 -8.63
N ASP A 137 -0.63 19.95 -9.12
CA ASP A 137 0.47 20.67 -8.46
C ASP A 137 0.01 21.80 -7.55
N ALA A 138 -1.25 22.25 -7.68
CA ALA A 138 -1.84 23.30 -6.86
C ALA A 138 -1.66 23.02 -5.36
N ALA A 139 -1.31 24.05 -4.60
CA ALA A 139 -0.82 23.91 -3.23
C ALA A 139 -1.78 23.16 -2.27
N ASN A 140 -3.09 23.28 -2.51
CA ASN A 140 -4.16 22.66 -1.73
C ASN A 140 -4.75 21.39 -2.37
N VAL A 141 -4.15 20.88 -3.45
CA VAL A 141 -4.41 19.54 -3.99
C VAL A 141 -3.38 18.57 -3.41
N CYS A 142 -3.88 17.51 -2.78
CA CYS A 142 -3.09 16.54 -2.03
C CYS A 142 -3.28 15.13 -2.58
N TYR A 143 -2.20 14.37 -2.62
CA TYR A 143 -2.19 12.93 -2.76
C TYR A 143 -1.80 12.31 -1.40
N LEU A 144 -1.92 10.99 -1.27
CA LEU A 144 -1.43 10.28 -0.09
C LEU A 144 -0.82 8.94 -0.47
N ARG A 145 0.50 8.91 -0.65
CA ARG A 145 1.25 7.67 -0.87
C ARG A 145 2.43 7.51 0.07
N ASP A 146 3.22 8.56 0.25
CA ASP A 146 4.43 8.56 1.06
C ASP A 146 4.39 9.58 2.21
N LEU A 147 5.47 9.68 2.97
CA LEU A 147 5.54 10.61 4.10
C LEU A 147 5.46 12.07 3.67
N ALA A 148 6.06 12.43 2.53
CA ALA A 148 6.03 13.81 2.04
C ALA A 148 4.59 14.21 1.66
N ASP A 149 3.85 13.31 1.01
CA ASP A 149 2.43 13.47 0.77
C ASP A 149 1.63 13.63 2.08
N ALA A 150 1.93 12.80 3.09
CA ALA A 150 1.23 12.84 4.38
C ALA A 150 1.51 14.14 5.15
N ASP A 151 2.75 14.63 5.15
CA ASP A 151 3.13 15.92 5.73
C ASP A 151 2.44 17.08 5.02
N ARG A 152 2.42 17.06 3.69
CA ARG A 152 1.68 18.05 2.89
C ARG A 152 0.20 18.05 3.25
N LEU A 153 -0.42 16.87 3.34
CA LEU A 153 -1.83 16.73 3.67
C LEU A 153 -2.14 17.30 5.07
N VAL A 154 -1.33 16.98 6.08
CA VAL A 154 -1.47 17.54 7.43
C VAL A 154 -1.39 19.07 7.42
N ASN A 155 -0.41 19.65 6.72
CA ASN A 155 -0.22 21.09 6.64
C ASN A 155 -1.41 21.79 5.95
N VAL A 156 -1.90 21.23 4.84
CA VAL A 156 -3.06 21.78 4.12
C VAL A 156 -4.32 21.68 4.98
N MET A 157 -4.56 20.55 5.64
CA MET A 157 -5.70 20.36 6.55
C MET A 157 -5.73 21.43 7.64
N GLN A 158 -4.58 21.73 8.27
CA GLN A 158 -4.49 22.74 9.31
C GLN A 158 -4.82 24.15 8.79
N SER A 159 -4.39 24.46 7.56
CA SER A 159 -4.68 25.74 6.91
C SER A 159 -6.14 25.93 6.46
N CYS A 160 -6.93 24.84 6.43
CA CYS A 160 -8.31 24.82 5.93
C CYS A 160 -9.33 24.45 7.01
N THR A 161 -9.02 24.68 8.29
CA THR A 161 -9.89 24.29 9.42
C THR A 161 -11.29 24.91 9.27
N GLY A 162 -12.34 24.07 9.34
CA GLY A 162 -13.74 24.50 9.13
C GLY A 162 -14.13 24.73 7.66
N GLY A 163 -13.18 24.62 6.73
CA GLY A 163 -13.40 24.75 5.29
C GLY A 163 -13.94 23.48 4.62
N ASN A 164 -14.10 23.56 3.30
CA ASN A 164 -14.63 22.52 2.44
C ASN A 164 -13.50 21.65 1.86
N ALA A 165 -13.55 20.36 2.13
CA ALA A 165 -12.65 19.36 1.55
C ALA A 165 -13.40 18.48 0.55
N VAL A 166 -12.89 18.40 -0.67
CA VAL A 166 -13.40 17.47 -1.68
C VAL A 166 -12.45 16.29 -1.84
N VAL A 167 -12.95 15.07 -1.66
CA VAL A 167 -12.18 13.84 -1.86
C VAL A 167 -12.59 13.20 -3.18
N ILE A 168 -11.66 13.08 -4.12
CA ILE A 168 -11.89 12.44 -5.41
C ILE A 168 -11.44 10.97 -5.33
N GLY A 169 -12.39 10.05 -5.32
CA GLY A 169 -12.18 8.61 -5.31
C GLY A 169 -12.89 7.88 -4.17
N GLY A 170 -13.64 6.82 -4.51
CA GLY A 170 -14.44 6.01 -3.60
C GLY A 170 -13.75 4.76 -3.06
N GLY A 171 -12.43 4.64 -3.23
CA GLY A 171 -11.63 3.52 -2.70
C GLY A 171 -11.28 3.68 -1.22
N TYR A 172 -10.57 2.71 -0.65
CA TYR A 172 -10.25 2.70 0.78
C TYR A 172 -9.40 3.91 1.21
N ILE A 173 -8.46 4.39 0.38
CA ILE A 173 -7.70 5.62 0.66
C ILE A 173 -8.62 6.83 0.74
N GLY A 174 -9.54 6.99 -0.22
CA GLY A 174 -10.50 8.08 -0.22
C GLY A 174 -11.38 8.07 1.03
N MET A 175 -11.89 6.89 1.40
CA MET A 175 -12.69 6.73 2.62
C MET A 175 -11.89 7.04 3.90
N GLU A 176 -10.67 6.51 4.05
CA GLU A 176 -9.84 6.77 5.24
C GLU A 176 -9.44 8.25 5.36
N CYS A 177 -9.13 8.90 4.23
CA CYS A 177 -8.87 10.35 4.21
C CYS A 177 -10.13 11.14 4.57
N ALA A 178 -11.30 10.80 4.00
CA ALA A 178 -12.57 11.46 4.32
C ALA A 178 -12.91 11.38 5.81
N ALA A 179 -12.74 10.20 6.42
CA ALA A 179 -12.92 10.03 7.86
C ALA A 179 -11.96 10.91 8.67
N SER A 180 -10.68 10.97 8.27
CA SER A 180 -9.68 11.82 8.93
C SER A 180 -9.99 13.32 8.79
N LEU A 181 -10.44 13.76 7.61
CA LEU A 181 -10.85 15.14 7.36
C LEU A 181 -12.05 15.56 8.23
N VAL A 182 -13.06 14.69 8.37
CA VAL A 182 -14.20 14.93 9.29
C VAL A 182 -13.73 15.03 10.74
N ILE A 183 -12.82 14.15 11.18
CA ILE A 183 -12.26 14.20 12.55
C ILE A 183 -11.55 15.54 12.78
N ASN A 184 -10.87 16.06 11.75
CA ASN A 184 -10.21 17.37 11.75
C ASN A 184 -11.16 18.55 11.44
N LYS A 185 -12.48 18.35 11.54
CA LYS A 185 -13.50 19.42 11.48
C LYS A 185 -13.60 20.13 10.12
N LEU A 186 -13.30 19.43 9.02
CA LEU A 186 -13.61 19.93 7.68
C LEU A 186 -15.00 19.44 7.21
N ASN A 187 -15.62 20.21 6.33
CA ASN A 187 -16.84 19.82 5.63
C ASN A 187 -16.46 18.95 4.43
N VAL A 188 -16.81 17.66 4.45
CA VAL A 188 -16.26 16.70 3.49
C VAL A 188 -17.30 16.26 2.46
N THR A 189 -16.95 16.38 1.18
CA THR A 189 -17.69 15.77 0.07
C THR A 189 -16.81 14.75 -0.65
N MET A 190 -17.28 13.51 -0.76
CA MET A 190 -16.64 12.47 -1.56
C MET A 190 -17.28 12.36 -2.93
N VAL A 191 -16.47 12.34 -3.98
CA VAL A 191 -16.91 12.23 -5.38
C VAL A 191 -16.26 11.02 -6.03
N PHE A 192 -17.05 10.17 -6.70
CA PHE A 192 -16.53 9.03 -7.44
C PHE A 192 -17.48 8.51 -8.55
N PRO A 193 -16.95 7.89 -9.61
CA PRO A 193 -17.75 7.46 -10.76
C PRO A 193 -18.60 6.22 -10.49
N GLU A 194 -18.23 5.38 -9.52
CA GLU A 194 -18.92 4.13 -9.28
C GLU A 194 -20.28 4.33 -8.58
N ALA A 195 -21.16 3.33 -8.70
CA ALA A 195 -22.49 3.36 -8.07
C ALA A 195 -22.44 3.35 -6.53
N HIS A 196 -21.34 2.85 -5.97
CA HIS A 196 -21.11 2.79 -4.52
C HIS A 196 -19.61 2.76 -4.20
N CYS A 197 -19.26 3.10 -2.96
CA CYS A 197 -17.88 3.05 -2.47
C CYS A 197 -17.30 1.62 -2.51
N MET A 198 -15.98 1.51 -2.60
CA MET A 198 -15.24 0.23 -2.62
C MET A 198 -15.75 -0.77 -3.67
N ALA A 199 -16.15 -0.28 -4.86
CA ALA A 199 -16.80 -1.05 -5.91
C ALA A 199 -16.06 -2.33 -6.37
N ARG A 200 -14.75 -2.42 -6.14
CA ARG A 200 -13.95 -3.60 -6.49
C ARG A 200 -14.03 -4.74 -5.46
N LEU A 201 -14.65 -4.49 -4.30
CA LEU A 201 -14.69 -5.44 -3.18
C LEU A 201 -16.06 -5.52 -2.50
N PHE A 202 -16.69 -4.38 -2.20
CA PHE A 202 -17.95 -4.38 -1.47
C PHE A 202 -19.10 -4.77 -2.37
N THR A 203 -20.05 -5.51 -1.81
CA THR A 203 -21.37 -5.64 -2.42
C THR A 203 -22.19 -4.38 -2.13
N PRO A 204 -23.25 -4.10 -2.89
CA PRO A 204 -24.10 -2.93 -2.65
C PRO A 204 -24.57 -2.82 -1.19
N LYS A 205 -24.98 -3.93 -0.57
CA LYS A 205 -25.44 -3.97 0.83
C LYS A 205 -24.34 -3.56 1.82
N ILE A 206 -23.10 -4.01 1.61
CA ILE A 206 -21.97 -3.61 2.47
C ILE A 206 -21.66 -2.13 2.25
N ALA A 207 -21.66 -1.68 0.99
CA ALA A 207 -21.38 -0.29 0.67
C ALA A 207 -22.42 0.67 1.24
N SER A 208 -23.72 0.35 1.15
CA SER A 208 -24.80 1.15 1.75
C SER A 208 -24.60 1.35 3.25
N TYR A 209 -24.24 0.30 3.99
CA TYR A 209 -23.96 0.42 5.43
C TYR A 209 -22.84 1.44 5.72
N TYR A 210 -21.74 1.41 4.95
CA TYR A 210 -20.66 2.36 5.15
C TYR A 210 -21.00 3.77 4.66
N GLU A 211 -21.72 3.91 3.55
CA GLU A 211 -22.18 5.21 3.06
C GLU A 211 -23.10 5.88 4.09
N GLU A 212 -24.09 5.16 4.61
CA GLU A 212 -24.97 5.62 5.70
C GLU A 212 -24.18 5.97 6.97
N PHE A 213 -23.19 5.14 7.34
CA PHE A 213 -22.33 5.43 8.48
C PHE A 213 -21.53 6.72 8.27
N TYR A 214 -20.91 6.90 7.12
CA TYR A 214 -20.13 8.11 6.79
C TYR A 214 -21.01 9.35 6.70
N GLN A 215 -22.21 9.25 6.12
CA GLN A 215 -23.22 10.31 6.11
C GLN A 215 -23.64 10.71 7.53
N SER A 216 -23.84 9.74 8.43
CA SER A 216 -24.15 10.02 9.84
C SER A 216 -23.01 10.76 10.57
N LYS A 217 -21.80 10.78 10.01
CA LYS A 217 -20.64 11.54 10.51
C LYS A 217 -20.43 12.87 9.79
N GLY A 218 -21.28 13.22 8.82
CA GLY A 218 -21.22 14.49 8.09
C GLY A 218 -20.53 14.44 6.73
N VAL A 219 -20.21 13.25 6.21
CA VAL A 219 -19.67 13.11 4.84
C VAL A 219 -20.79 13.14 3.82
N GLN A 220 -20.67 14.01 2.81
CA GLN A 220 -21.57 14.01 1.66
C GLN A 220 -21.00 13.12 0.55
N PHE A 221 -21.87 12.46 -0.21
CA PHE A 221 -21.48 11.60 -1.34
C PHE A 221 -22.11 12.10 -2.63
N ILE A 222 -21.28 12.24 -3.67
CA ILE A 222 -21.72 12.47 -5.04
C ILE A 222 -21.17 11.32 -5.89
N LYS A 223 -22.08 10.48 -6.37
CA LYS A 223 -21.77 9.22 -7.07
C LYS A 223 -22.09 9.35 -8.55
N GLY A 224 -21.49 8.51 -9.40
CA GLY A 224 -21.80 8.47 -10.83
C GLY A 224 -21.19 9.60 -11.67
N THR A 225 -20.33 10.44 -11.09
CA THR A 225 -19.69 11.57 -11.76
C THR A 225 -18.19 11.60 -11.48
N VAL A 226 -17.47 12.45 -12.22
CA VAL A 226 -16.01 12.60 -12.13
C VAL A 226 -15.65 14.08 -12.11
N LEU A 227 -14.52 14.38 -11.48
CA LEU A 227 -13.82 15.65 -11.63
C LEU A 227 -13.48 15.89 -13.11
N THR A 228 -13.75 17.09 -13.61
CA THR A 228 -13.39 17.52 -14.97
C THR A 228 -12.40 18.67 -14.97
N SER A 229 -12.52 19.61 -14.04
CA SER A 229 -11.55 20.70 -13.89
C SER A 229 -11.63 21.34 -12.49
N PHE A 230 -10.70 22.24 -12.22
CA PHE A 230 -10.71 23.10 -11.05
C PHE A 230 -10.87 24.57 -11.45
N ASP A 231 -11.43 25.36 -10.55
CA ASP A 231 -11.27 26.81 -10.56
C ASP A 231 -10.15 27.20 -9.60
N PHE A 232 -9.43 28.27 -9.92
CA PHE A 232 -8.28 28.74 -9.16
C PHE A 232 -8.43 30.21 -8.73
N ASN A 233 -7.82 30.57 -7.60
CA ASN A 233 -7.61 31.97 -7.22
C ASN A 233 -6.34 32.55 -7.89
N ALA A 234 -6.05 33.83 -7.62
CA ALA A 234 -4.87 34.51 -8.15
C ALA A 234 -3.52 33.88 -7.74
N ASP A 235 -3.49 33.17 -6.61
CA ASP A 235 -2.30 32.46 -6.12
C ASP A 235 -2.18 31.02 -6.66
N GLY A 236 -3.07 30.60 -7.56
CA GLY A 236 -3.09 29.25 -8.13
C GLY A 236 -3.61 28.17 -7.19
N LYS A 237 -4.30 28.52 -6.10
CA LYS A 237 -4.99 27.56 -5.23
C LYS A 237 -6.38 27.24 -5.77
N VAL A 238 -6.79 25.97 -5.65
CA VAL A 238 -8.14 25.52 -5.99
C VAL A 238 -9.15 26.24 -5.11
N THR A 239 -10.24 26.72 -5.70
CA THR A 239 -11.40 27.31 -4.99
C THR A 239 -12.69 26.55 -5.26
N ALA A 240 -12.75 25.79 -6.35
CA ALA A 240 -13.88 24.92 -6.66
C ALA A 240 -13.47 23.71 -7.51
N VAL A 241 -14.27 22.65 -7.38
CA VAL A 241 -14.22 21.42 -8.17
C VAL A 241 -15.40 21.41 -9.13
N ASN A 242 -15.12 21.28 -10.43
CA ASN A 242 -16.13 21.15 -11.48
C ASN A 242 -16.29 19.67 -11.84
N LEU A 243 -17.54 19.21 -11.90
CA LEU A 243 -17.90 17.82 -12.14
C LEU A 243 -18.58 17.65 -13.50
N ARG A 244 -18.49 16.44 -14.05
CA ARG A 244 -19.04 16.11 -15.39
C ARG A 244 -20.56 16.24 -15.48
N ASP A 245 -21.27 16.05 -14.38
CA ASP A 245 -22.71 16.21 -14.26
C ASP A 245 -23.16 17.69 -14.14
N GLY A 246 -22.22 18.63 -14.25
CA GLY A 246 -22.48 20.08 -14.18
C GLY A 246 -22.44 20.65 -12.77
N ASN A 247 -22.28 19.81 -11.75
CA ASN A 247 -22.13 20.26 -10.37
C ASN A 247 -20.80 21.01 -10.18
N LYS A 248 -20.85 22.09 -9.41
CA LYS A 248 -19.68 22.86 -8.98
C LYS A 248 -19.65 22.91 -7.46
N LEU A 249 -18.56 22.43 -6.87
CA LEU A 249 -18.39 22.33 -5.41
C LEU A 249 -17.34 23.34 -4.95
N PRO A 250 -17.64 24.23 -3.98
CA PRO A 250 -16.61 25.03 -3.34
C PRO A 250 -15.61 24.12 -2.61
N ALA A 251 -14.32 24.39 -2.75
CA ALA A 251 -13.27 23.56 -2.19
C ALA A 251 -12.09 24.42 -1.71
N ASP A 252 -11.77 24.33 -0.42
CA ASP A 252 -10.58 24.92 0.18
C ASP A 252 -9.39 23.95 0.10
N MET A 253 -9.67 22.65 -0.02
CA MET A 253 -8.68 21.62 -0.30
C MET A 253 -9.27 20.43 -1.06
N VAL A 254 -8.41 19.70 -1.77
CA VAL A 254 -8.79 18.51 -2.52
C VAL A 254 -7.84 17.35 -2.18
N VAL A 255 -8.40 16.16 -1.93
CA VAL A 255 -7.60 14.92 -1.78
C VAL A 255 -7.90 13.98 -2.94
N ILE A 256 -6.87 13.54 -3.65
CA ILE A 256 -6.99 12.66 -4.81
C ILE A 256 -6.60 11.23 -4.44
N GLY A 257 -7.57 10.32 -4.58
CA GLY A 257 -7.47 8.89 -4.24
C GLY A 257 -8.01 8.00 -5.35
N ILE A 258 -7.55 8.19 -6.59
CA ILE A 258 -8.09 7.54 -7.81
C ILE A 258 -7.36 6.25 -8.22
N GLY A 259 -6.58 5.67 -7.31
CA GLY A 259 -5.82 4.44 -7.54
C GLY A 259 -4.32 4.64 -7.73
N ILE A 260 -3.62 3.54 -8.00
CA ILE A 260 -2.16 3.50 -8.08
C ILE A 260 -1.68 2.77 -9.33
N ARG A 261 -0.44 3.04 -9.74
CA ARG A 261 0.27 2.29 -10.79
C ARG A 261 1.56 1.68 -10.23
N PRO A 262 1.81 0.38 -10.45
CA PRO A 262 3.08 -0.26 -10.12
C PRO A 262 4.29 0.45 -10.74
N ASN A 263 5.39 0.56 -9.99
CA ASN A 263 6.61 1.20 -10.44
C ASN A 263 7.53 0.21 -11.18
N THR A 264 7.15 -0.16 -12.41
CA THR A 264 7.82 -1.19 -13.25
C THR A 264 8.78 -0.64 -14.29
N SER A 265 8.76 0.67 -14.55
CA SER A 265 9.43 1.30 -15.71
C SER A 265 10.92 0.99 -15.85
N LEU A 266 11.65 0.82 -14.74
CA LEU A 266 13.07 0.45 -14.74
C LEU A 266 13.35 -0.92 -15.38
N PHE A 267 12.33 -1.79 -15.49
CA PHE A 267 12.47 -3.19 -15.87
C PHE A 267 11.66 -3.57 -17.12
N GLU A 268 10.88 -2.64 -17.66
CA GLU A 268 10.14 -2.84 -18.91
C GLU A 268 11.10 -3.10 -20.07
N GLY A 269 10.79 -4.08 -20.92
CA GLY A 269 11.67 -4.56 -21.99
C GLY A 269 12.83 -5.46 -21.52
N GLN A 270 13.08 -5.58 -20.21
CA GLN A 270 14.12 -6.45 -19.64
C GLN A 270 13.56 -7.67 -18.91
N LEU A 271 12.35 -7.54 -18.33
CA LEU A 271 11.64 -8.61 -17.63
C LEU A 271 10.25 -8.82 -18.24
N THR A 272 9.69 -10.02 -18.05
CA THR A 272 8.30 -10.30 -18.46
C THR A 272 7.31 -9.56 -17.57
N MET A 273 6.37 -8.85 -18.18
CA MET A 273 5.28 -8.15 -17.50
C MET A 273 3.97 -8.92 -17.64
N GLU A 274 3.14 -8.90 -16.60
CA GLU A 274 1.81 -9.52 -16.60
C GLU A 274 0.90 -8.79 -15.59
N LYS A 275 -0.39 -8.61 -15.92
CA LYS A 275 -1.38 -7.92 -15.07
C LYS A 275 -0.92 -6.55 -14.51
N GLY A 276 -0.12 -5.82 -15.30
CA GLY A 276 0.44 -4.51 -14.95
C GLY A 276 1.59 -4.54 -13.93
N GLY A 277 2.16 -5.71 -13.64
CA GLY A 277 3.33 -5.87 -12.76
C GLY A 277 4.42 -6.74 -13.41
N ILE A 278 5.53 -6.93 -12.68
CA ILE A 278 6.59 -7.86 -13.04
C ILE A 278 6.08 -9.27 -12.79
N LYS A 279 6.04 -10.09 -13.84
CA LYS A 279 5.65 -11.51 -13.73
C LYS A 279 6.71 -12.27 -12.94
N VAL A 280 6.27 -12.99 -11.92
CA VAL A 280 7.14 -13.86 -11.14
C VAL A 280 6.55 -15.27 -11.00
N ASN A 281 7.42 -16.26 -10.82
CA ASN A 281 7.00 -17.61 -10.46
C ASN A 281 6.59 -17.68 -8.98
N GLY A 282 6.16 -18.86 -8.51
CA GLY A 282 5.73 -19.01 -7.12
C GLY A 282 6.84 -18.97 -6.07
N LYS A 283 8.11 -18.72 -6.46
CA LYS A 283 9.22 -18.35 -5.58
C LYS A 283 9.52 -16.84 -5.62
N MET A 284 8.65 -16.04 -6.25
CA MET A 284 8.82 -14.60 -6.51
C MET A 284 10.01 -14.24 -7.41
N GLN A 285 10.57 -15.21 -8.12
CA GLN A 285 11.64 -15.01 -9.09
C GLN A 285 11.04 -14.60 -10.44
N SER A 286 11.60 -13.58 -11.06
CA SER A 286 11.18 -13.06 -12.37
C SER A 286 11.66 -13.96 -13.52
N SER A 287 11.53 -13.49 -14.77
CA SER A 287 12.13 -14.14 -15.94
C SER A 287 13.67 -14.18 -15.93
N ASN A 288 14.33 -13.40 -15.06
CA ASN A 288 15.76 -13.50 -14.81
C ASN A 288 16.02 -14.18 -13.45
N SER A 289 16.91 -15.19 -13.45
CA SER A 289 17.18 -16.01 -12.26
C SER A 289 17.78 -15.25 -11.08
N SER A 290 18.35 -14.08 -11.32
CA SER A 290 18.97 -13.22 -10.32
C SER A 290 18.07 -12.06 -9.87
N VAL A 291 16.85 -11.96 -10.40
CA VAL A 291 15.92 -10.86 -10.08
C VAL A 291 14.60 -11.40 -9.54
N TYR A 292 14.19 -10.88 -8.39
CA TYR A 292 12.93 -11.16 -7.71
C TYR A 292 12.08 -9.88 -7.68
N ALA A 293 10.77 -10.01 -7.58
CA ALA A 293 9.88 -8.87 -7.37
C ALA A 293 8.86 -9.20 -6.27
N ILE A 294 8.60 -8.25 -5.38
CA ILE A 294 7.74 -8.43 -4.18
C ILE A 294 6.83 -7.21 -3.95
N GLY A 295 5.75 -7.41 -3.19
CA GLY A 295 4.75 -6.36 -2.93
C GLY A 295 3.99 -5.93 -4.19
N ASP A 296 3.56 -4.67 -4.24
CA ASP A 296 2.60 -4.15 -5.24
C ASP A 296 3.05 -4.32 -6.70
N VAL A 297 4.36 -4.44 -6.97
CA VAL A 297 4.92 -4.65 -8.32
C VAL A 297 4.82 -6.09 -8.82
N ALA A 298 4.63 -7.06 -7.94
CA ALA A 298 4.72 -8.47 -8.31
C ALA A 298 3.37 -9.00 -8.81
N ALA A 299 3.37 -9.53 -10.03
CA ALA A 299 2.28 -10.36 -10.55
C ALA A 299 2.68 -11.83 -10.36
N PHE A 300 2.05 -12.50 -9.41
CA PHE A 300 2.45 -13.83 -8.94
C PHE A 300 1.29 -14.84 -9.00
N PRO A 301 1.57 -16.14 -9.14
CA PRO A 301 0.54 -17.17 -9.12
C PRO A 301 -0.08 -17.29 -7.73
N VAL A 302 -1.39 -17.07 -7.63
CA VAL A 302 -2.16 -17.24 -6.40
C VAL A 302 -2.73 -18.66 -6.38
N LYS A 303 -2.06 -19.57 -5.68
CA LYS A 303 -2.34 -21.02 -5.70
C LYS A 303 -3.81 -21.38 -5.46
N VAL A 304 -4.48 -20.69 -4.54
CA VAL A 304 -5.87 -21.00 -4.16
C VAL A 304 -6.90 -20.66 -5.25
N VAL A 305 -6.59 -19.71 -6.15
CA VAL A 305 -7.48 -19.36 -7.27
C VAL A 305 -6.96 -19.86 -8.62
N GLY A 306 -5.75 -20.42 -8.68
CA GLY A 306 -5.17 -20.95 -9.92
C GLY A 306 -4.77 -19.89 -10.96
N GLU A 307 -4.74 -18.61 -10.59
CA GLU A 307 -4.50 -17.49 -11.51
C GLU A 307 -3.31 -16.62 -11.07
N THR A 308 -2.63 -16.00 -12.04
CA THR A 308 -1.71 -14.89 -11.76
C THR A 308 -2.51 -13.66 -11.33
N ARG A 309 -2.17 -13.08 -10.18
CA ARG A 309 -2.73 -11.81 -9.73
C ARG A 309 -1.64 -10.87 -9.23
N ARG A 310 -1.99 -9.59 -9.19
CA ARG A 310 -1.23 -8.54 -8.52
C ARG A 310 -2.10 -7.99 -7.39
N LEU A 311 -1.54 -7.92 -6.18
CA LEU A 311 -2.26 -7.49 -4.99
C LEU A 311 -1.61 -6.25 -4.39
N GLU A 312 -2.44 -5.33 -3.91
CA GLU A 312 -2.02 -4.06 -3.29
C GLU A 312 -2.30 -4.12 -1.78
N HIS A 313 -1.90 -5.22 -1.16
CA HIS A 313 -2.19 -5.52 0.24
C HIS A 313 -0.92 -5.47 1.06
N VAL A 314 -0.95 -4.77 2.20
CA VAL A 314 0.20 -4.71 3.13
C VAL A 314 0.64 -6.11 3.57
N ASP A 315 -0.31 -7.02 3.82
CA ASP A 315 -0.02 -8.41 4.18
C ASP A 315 0.65 -9.18 3.03
N SER A 316 0.26 -8.92 1.78
CA SER A 316 0.93 -9.49 0.60
C SER A 316 2.37 -8.98 0.48
N ALA A 317 2.62 -7.69 0.74
CA ALA A 317 3.97 -7.13 0.76
C ALA A 317 4.86 -7.80 1.83
N ARG A 318 4.34 -7.99 3.04
CA ARG A 318 5.04 -8.66 4.15
C ARG A 318 5.36 -10.12 3.83
N LYS A 319 4.37 -10.88 3.36
CA LYS A 319 4.51 -12.32 3.08
C LYS A 319 5.38 -12.59 1.86
N SER A 320 5.21 -11.84 0.78
CA SER A 320 6.05 -11.99 -0.42
C SER A 320 7.51 -11.66 -0.15
N ALA A 321 7.79 -10.67 0.70
CA ALA A 321 9.13 -10.36 1.14
C ALA A 321 9.81 -11.54 1.83
N ARG A 322 9.16 -12.11 2.86
CA ARG A 322 9.70 -13.27 3.58
C ARG A 322 9.90 -14.47 2.66
N HIS A 323 8.92 -14.75 1.80
CA HIS A 323 8.97 -15.88 0.88
C HIS A 323 10.09 -15.75 -0.16
N ALA A 324 10.29 -14.56 -0.73
CA ALA A 324 11.38 -14.33 -1.68
C ALA A 324 12.75 -14.52 -1.03
N VAL A 325 12.94 -14.01 0.19
CA VAL A 325 14.21 -14.16 0.92
C VAL A 325 14.46 -15.63 1.29
N ALA A 326 13.42 -16.36 1.71
CA ALA A 326 13.51 -17.81 1.90
C ALA A 326 13.93 -18.53 0.62
N ALA A 327 13.33 -18.18 -0.53
CA ALA A 327 13.67 -18.77 -1.82
C ALA A 327 15.10 -18.45 -2.28
N ILE A 328 15.65 -17.31 -1.88
CA ILE A 328 17.04 -16.90 -2.19
C ILE A 328 18.04 -17.64 -1.29
N LYS A 329 17.78 -17.71 0.02
CA LYS A 329 18.73 -18.28 1.00
C LYS A 329 18.64 -19.80 1.11
N GLU A 330 17.45 -20.37 0.90
CA GLU A 330 17.16 -21.80 1.05
C GLU A 330 16.29 -22.31 -0.11
N PRO A 331 16.83 -22.32 -1.34
CA PRO A 331 16.05 -22.61 -2.55
C PRO A 331 15.44 -24.02 -2.56
N GLU A 332 16.06 -24.99 -1.88
CA GLU A 332 15.59 -26.38 -1.80
C GLU A 332 14.47 -26.58 -0.78
N LYS A 333 14.41 -25.76 0.27
CA LYS A 333 13.39 -25.86 1.33
C LYS A 333 12.14 -25.03 1.04
N THR A 334 12.21 -24.12 0.06
CA THR A 334 11.12 -23.19 -0.22
C THR A 334 10.14 -23.78 -1.24
N GLY A 335 8.89 -23.97 -0.80
CA GLY A 335 7.80 -24.45 -1.64
C GLY A 335 7.53 -23.57 -2.87
N ARG A 336 6.95 -24.17 -3.92
CA ARG A 336 6.71 -23.51 -5.22
C ARG A 336 5.59 -22.46 -5.21
N GLY A 337 5.06 -22.03 -4.08
CA GLY A 337 3.97 -21.05 -4.04
C GLY A 337 3.86 -20.32 -2.71
N ILE A 338 3.36 -19.10 -2.74
CA ILE A 338 2.97 -18.34 -1.55
C ILE A 338 1.56 -18.76 -1.15
N CYS A 339 1.39 -19.22 0.08
CA CYS A 339 0.07 -19.29 0.70
C CYS A 339 -0.19 -17.97 1.42
N LEU A 340 -1.10 -17.14 0.89
CA LEU A 340 -1.51 -15.91 1.59
C LEU A 340 -2.57 -16.17 2.67
N VAL A 341 -3.06 -17.41 2.81
CA VAL A 341 -4.01 -17.80 3.84
C VAL A 341 -3.27 -18.06 5.14
N GLY A 342 -3.73 -17.46 6.24
CA GLY A 342 -3.12 -17.61 7.55
C GLY A 342 -2.99 -19.07 7.96
N GLU A 343 -1.81 -19.45 8.45
CA GLU A 343 -1.60 -20.74 9.08
C GLU A 343 -2.39 -20.80 10.39
N ARG A 344 -3.61 -21.32 10.34
CA ARG A 344 -4.10 -22.14 11.46
C ARG A 344 -3.94 -23.58 11.02
N LYS A 345 -3.12 -24.33 11.76
CA LYS A 345 -3.19 -25.79 11.74
C LYS A 345 -4.66 -26.16 12.00
N LEU A 346 -5.30 -26.79 11.02
CA LEU A 346 -6.52 -27.53 11.28
C LEU A 346 -6.18 -28.55 12.38
N PRO A 347 -6.98 -28.66 13.45
CA PRO A 347 -6.82 -29.79 14.36
C PRO A 347 -6.98 -31.06 13.53
N LEU A 348 -6.07 -32.02 13.75
CA LEU A 348 -6.15 -33.35 13.19
C LEU A 348 -7.57 -33.89 13.41
N GLN A 349 -8.26 -34.26 12.33
CA GLN A 349 -9.53 -34.97 12.43
C GLN A 349 -9.28 -36.34 13.08
N PRO A 350 -10.12 -36.79 14.02
CA PRO A 350 -10.14 -38.19 14.41
C PRO A 350 -10.61 -39.04 13.23
N THR A 351 -9.96 -40.17 13.05
CA THR A 351 -10.28 -41.27 12.15
C THR A 351 -11.77 -41.63 12.17
N GLU A 352 -12.35 -41.83 10.98
CA GLU A 352 -13.71 -42.31 10.74
C GLU A 352 -13.98 -43.67 11.38
N VAL A 353 -15.17 -43.83 11.98
CA VAL A 353 -15.89 -45.10 12.04
C VAL A 353 -17.37 -44.84 11.75
N GLY A 354 -17.90 -45.52 10.73
CA GLY A 354 -19.28 -45.98 10.70
C GLY A 354 -20.33 -45.13 9.99
N GLY A 355 -20.63 -45.53 8.74
CA GLY A 355 -21.98 -45.81 8.24
C GLY A 355 -23.07 -44.72 8.29
N GLY A 356 -23.56 -44.32 7.11
CA GLY A 356 -24.87 -43.68 7.00
C GLY A 356 -25.00 -42.77 5.78
N SER A 357 -25.82 -43.20 4.83
CA SER A 357 -26.33 -42.43 3.68
C SER A 357 -26.80 -41.02 4.04
N GLY A 358 -26.32 -40.00 3.33
CA GLY A 358 -26.79 -38.62 3.47
C GLY A 358 -26.16 -37.65 2.46
N ILE A 359 -26.93 -37.33 1.41
CA ILE A 359 -27.02 -36.04 0.68
C ILE A 359 -25.72 -35.21 0.62
N ILE A 360 -25.12 -35.15 -0.58
CA ILE A 360 -24.07 -34.18 -0.93
C ILE A 360 -24.70 -32.77 -0.95
N LEU A 361 -24.51 -32.01 0.13
CA LEU A 361 -24.79 -30.58 0.16
C LEU A 361 -23.50 -29.84 -0.22
N GLU A 362 -23.41 -29.38 -1.47
CA GLU A 362 -22.38 -28.41 -1.87
C GLU A 362 -22.47 -27.18 -0.96
N LYS A 363 -21.43 -26.93 -0.16
CA LYS A 363 -21.34 -25.72 0.66
C LYS A 363 -20.95 -24.55 -0.24
N PRO A 364 -21.75 -23.48 -0.29
CA PRO A 364 -21.51 -22.40 -1.23
C PRO A 364 -20.42 -21.44 -0.73
N LEU A 365 -19.73 -20.81 -1.70
CA LEU A 365 -18.62 -19.84 -1.62
C LEU A 365 -18.83 -18.59 -0.71
N TYR A 366 -19.92 -18.50 0.05
CA TYR A 366 -20.33 -17.30 0.79
C TYR A 366 -19.55 -17.05 2.10
N ALA A 367 -18.97 -18.07 2.72
CA ALA A 367 -18.27 -17.91 4.00
C ALA A 367 -16.95 -17.11 3.91
N TRP A 368 -16.35 -17.01 2.73
CA TRP A 368 -15.01 -16.42 2.56
C TRP A 368 -15.01 -14.92 2.25
N HIS A 369 -16.05 -14.43 1.57
CA HIS A 369 -16.29 -12.99 1.41
C HIS A 369 -16.54 -12.30 2.76
N ALA A 370 -17.09 -13.05 3.71
CA ALA A 370 -17.24 -12.60 5.10
C ALA A 370 -15.88 -12.39 5.79
N ALA A 371 -14.86 -13.25 5.59
CA ALA A 371 -13.60 -13.14 6.33
C ALA A 371 -12.73 -11.94 5.91
N ALA A 372 -12.63 -11.65 4.61
CA ALA A 372 -11.91 -10.46 4.12
C ALA A 372 -12.66 -9.16 4.45
N GLY A 373 -13.99 -9.18 4.32
CA GLY A 373 -14.87 -8.09 4.78
C GLY A 373 -14.77 -7.87 6.28
N VAL A 374 -14.67 -8.92 7.08
CA VAL A 374 -14.52 -8.87 8.55
C VAL A 374 -13.16 -8.31 8.96
N ILE A 375 -12.07 -8.51 8.22
CA ILE A 375 -10.76 -7.91 8.58
C ILE A 375 -10.74 -6.39 8.30
N VAL A 376 -11.33 -5.95 7.19
CA VAL A 376 -11.49 -4.52 6.89
C VAL A 376 -12.49 -3.88 7.84
N ALA A 377 -13.65 -4.52 8.07
CA ALA A 377 -14.65 -4.07 9.03
C ALA A 377 -14.13 -4.09 10.46
N ALA A 378 -13.31 -5.07 10.87
CA ALA A 378 -12.67 -5.10 12.18
C ALA A 378 -11.61 -4.02 12.32
N SER A 379 -10.93 -3.60 11.24
CA SER A 379 -9.99 -2.48 11.27
C SER A 379 -10.71 -1.15 11.44
N VAL A 380 -11.84 -0.96 10.76
CA VAL A 380 -12.71 0.22 10.90
C VAL A 380 -13.45 0.21 12.25
N ALA A 381 -13.91 -0.95 12.71
CA ALA A 381 -14.59 -1.11 13.99
C ALA A 381 -13.62 -1.04 15.18
N ALA A 382 -12.38 -1.52 15.07
CA ALA A 382 -11.34 -1.34 16.08
C ALA A 382 -10.92 0.13 16.18
N PHE A 383 -10.86 0.84 15.05
CA PHE A 383 -10.68 2.29 15.02
C PHE A 383 -11.85 3.02 15.70
N ALA A 384 -13.10 2.65 15.38
CA ALA A 384 -14.30 3.22 16.02
C ALA A 384 -14.40 2.89 17.53
N TYR A 385 -14.01 1.68 17.94
CA TYR A 385 -13.99 1.22 19.33
C TYR A 385 -12.89 1.92 20.15
N TRP A 386 -11.68 2.04 19.59
CA TRP A 386 -10.58 2.80 20.22
C TRP A 386 -10.96 4.28 20.38
N TYR A 387 -11.57 4.88 19.36
CA TYR A 387 -12.06 6.26 19.40
C TYR A 387 -13.18 6.47 20.44
N GLY A 388 -14.13 5.53 20.55
CA GLY A 388 -15.23 5.61 21.51
C GLY A 388 -14.82 5.48 22.97
N ARG A 389 -13.74 4.75 23.28
CA ARG A 389 -13.32 4.46 24.67
C ARG A 389 -12.58 5.63 25.34
N ARG A 390 -11.96 6.53 24.56
CA ARG A 390 -11.21 7.69 25.09
C ARG A 390 -12.10 8.81 25.64
N ARG A 391 -13.40 8.84 25.29
CA ARG A 391 -14.39 9.82 25.82
C ARG A 391 -15.03 9.44 27.17
N ARG A 392 -14.76 8.24 27.72
CA ARG A 392 -15.34 7.81 29.02
C ARG A 392 -14.36 7.94 30.20
N ARG A 393 -13.17 8.48 29.98
CA ARG A 393 -12.25 8.88 31.04
C ARG A 393 -11.78 10.27 30.68
N TRP A 394 -12.61 11.27 31.00
CA TRP A 394 -12.37 12.69 31.30
C TRP A 394 -13.73 13.38 31.18
#